data_AF-A0A2I0W5Z9-F1
#
_entry.id   AF-A0A2I0W5Z9-F1
#
_cell.length_a   1.000
_cell.length_b   1.000
_cell.length_c   1.000
_cell.angle_alpha   90.00
_cell.angle_beta   90.00
_cell.angle_gamma   90.00
#
_symmetry.space_group_name_H-M   'P 1'
#
loop_
_entity.id
_entity.type
_entity.pdbx_description
1 polymer ?
#
loop_
_entity_poly.entity_id
_entity_poly.type
_entity_poly.pdbx_seq_one_letter_code
_entity_poly.pdbx_strand_id
1 'polypeptide(L)'
;MADPAVDHDFAYNAQGEIDILLSPFYEPDWEYDSTMERYVNRIVYYLAETIKLQRPRTPWFLIGRFLPPPPPATFPTTKLLGSSFLVVISLLVWKIFIR
;
A
#
# COMPACT_ATOMS: atom_id res chain seq x y z
N MET A 1 -5.88 -7.23 -27.45
CA MET A 1 -5.07 -6.02 -27.58
C MET A 1 -5.56 -5.04 -26.54
N ALA A 2 -4.68 -4.65 -25.62
CA ALA A 2 -4.96 -3.55 -24.70
C ALA A 2 -4.96 -2.22 -25.48
N ASP A 3 -5.58 -1.19 -24.90
CA ASP A 3 -5.61 0.15 -25.49
C ASP A 3 -4.18 0.72 -25.57
N PRO A 4 -3.65 1.08 -26.75
CA PRO A 4 -2.30 1.65 -26.92
C PRO A 4 -2.06 2.89 -26.05
N ALA A 5 -3.11 3.66 -25.73
CA ALA A 5 -2.99 4.84 -24.87
C ALA A 5 -2.66 4.48 -23.41
N VAL A 6 -2.97 3.26 -22.99
CA VAL A 6 -2.70 2.72 -21.65
C VAL A 6 -1.44 1.86 -21.65
N ASP A 7 -1.12 1.24 -22.79
CA ASP A 7 -0.11 0.19 -22.90
C ASP A 7 1.32 0.71 -23.12
N HIS A 8 1.49 2.02 -23.25
CA HIS A 8 2.80 2.69 -23.39
C HIS A 8 3.72 2.06 -24.44
N ASP A 9 3.14 1.53 -25.51
CA ASP A 9 3.82 0.80 -26.60
C ASP A 9 4.65 -0.41 -26.15
N PHE A 10 4.32 -1.04 -25.02
CA PHE A 10 4.91 -2.33 -24.66
C PHE A 10 4.47 -3.42 -25.64
N ALA A 11 5.45 -4.21 -26.10
CA ALA A 11 5.17 -5.43 -26.87
C ALA A 11 4.96 -6.60 -25.92
N TYR A 12 4.02 -7.49 -26.26
CA TYR A 12 3.70 -8.68 -25.48
C TYR A 12 3.87 -9.95 -26.29
N ASN A 13 4.39 -11.00 -25.66
CA ASN A 13 4.50 -12.33 -26.25
C ASN A 13 3.14 -13.06 -26.26
N ALA A 14 3.11 -14.27 -26.82
CA ALA A 14 1.90 -15.09 -26.89
C ALA A 14 1.34 -15.51 -25.51
N GLN A 15 2.15 -15.39 -24.45
CA GLN A 15 1.78 -15.67 -23.06
C GLN A 15 1.24 -14.42 -22.34
N GLY A 16 1.28 -13.25 -22.98
CA GLY A 16 0.87 -11.98 -22.38
C GLY A 16 1.94 -11.37 -21.45
N GLU A 17 3.19 -11.82 -21.54
CA GLU A 17 4.33 -11.22 -20.85
C GLU A 17 5.02 -10.20 -21.76
N ILE A 18 5.77 -9.26 -21.18
CA ILE A 18 6.49 -8.24 -21.96
C ILE A 18 7.55 -8.93 -22.82
N ASP A 19 7.46 -8.76 -24.13
CA ASP A 19 8.47 -9.17 -25.07
C ASP A 19 9.55 -8.09 -25.15
N ILE A 20 10.68 -8.35 -24.47
CA ILE A 20 11.80 -7.42 -24.39
C ILE A 20 12.39 -7.16 -25.77
N LEU A 21 12.47 -8.17 -26.65
CA LEU A 21 13.11 -8.02 -27.95
C LEU A 21 12.29 -7.15 -28.91
N LEU A 22 10.97 -7.14 -28.73
CA LEU A 22 10.05 -6.30 -29.49
C LEU A 22 9.73 -4.98 -28.79
N SER A 23 10.26 -4.76 -27.59
CA SER A 23 10.05 -3.54 -26.83
C SER A 23 10.73 -2.34 -27.51
N PRO A 24 10.08 -1.17 -27.58
CA PRO A 24 10.70 0.04 -28.12
C PRO A 24 11.92 0.50 -27.30
N PHE A 25 12.07 0.00 -26.07
CA PHE A 25 13.21 0.29 -25.21
C PHE A 25 14.40 -0.63 -25.42
N TYR A 26 14.28 -1.66 -26.26
CA TYR A 26 15.36 -2.56 -26.62
C TYR A 26 16.15 -2.00 -27.82
N GLU A 27 17.46 -2.21 -27.82
CA GLU A 27 18.38 -1.74 -28.85
C GLU A 27 19.08 -2.96 -29.47
N PRO A 28 18.91 -3.24 -30.79
CA PRO A 28 19.40 -4.47 -31.42
C PRO A 28 20.92 -4.62 -31.51
N ASP A 29 21.66 -3.52 -31.33
CA ASP A 29 23.12 -3.46 -31.36
C ASP A 29 23.77 -3.75 -30.01
N TRP A 30 22.96 -4.02 -28.99
CA TRP A 30 23.44 -4.52 -27.72
C TRP A 30 24.08 -5.89 -27.89
N GLU A 31 25.34 -6.03 -27.45
CA GLU A 31 25.99 -7.33 -27.34
C GLU A 31 25.06 -8.30 -26.60
N TYR A 32 25.03 -9.56 -27.00
CA TYR A 32 24.12 -10.57 -26.44
C TYR A 32 24.18 -10.68 -24.90
N ASP A 33 25.28 -10.23 -24.29
CA ASP A 33 25.47 -10.13 -22.84
C ASP A 33 25.06 -8.77 -22.24
N SER A 34 24.26 -7.99 -22.96
CA SER A 34 23.65 -6.78 -22.43
C SER A 34 22.74 -7.18 -21.29
N THR A 35 23.21 -6.91 -20.08
CA THR A 35 22.53 -7.30 -18.85
C THR A 35 21.12 -6.70 -18.86
N MET A 36 20.13 -7.48 -18.41
CA MET A 36 18.77 -7.01 -18.15
C MET A 36 18.74 -5.67 -17.40
N GLU A 37 19.76 -5.42 -16.58
CA GLU A 37 20.04 -4.14 -15.93
C GLU A 37 20.11 -2.95 -16.88
N ARG A 38 20.80 -3.04 -18.03
CA ARG A 38 20.86 -1.96 -19.04
C ARG A 38 19.48 -1.64 -19.61
N TYR A 39 18.70 -2.68 -19.94
CA TYR A 39 17.32 -2.53 -20.40
C TYR A 39 16.45 -1.82 -19.35
N VAL A 40 16.49 -2.30 -18.10
CA VAL A 40 15.76 -1.70 -16.97
C VAL A 40 16.18 -0.26 -16.74
N ASN A 41 17.49 0.03 -16.74
CA ASN A 41 18.01 1.38 -16.57
C ASN A 41 17.49 2.35 -17.65
N ARG A 42 17.34 1.89 -18.89
CA ARG A 42 16.81 2.70 -19.98
C ARG A 42 15.32 3.00 -19.78
N ILE A 43 14.52 2.02 -19.37
CA ILE A 43 13.10 2.24 -19.00
C ILE A 43 13.00 3.27 -17.87
N VAL A 44 13.79 3.09 -16.81
CA VAL A 44 13.78 3.98 -15.65
C VAL A 44 14.15 5.41 -16.06
N TYR A 45 15.16 5.57 -16.91
CA TYR A 45 15.58 6.87 -17.43
C TYR A 45 14.47 7.56 -18.22
N TYR A 46 13.86 6.87 -19.19
CA TYR A 46 12.76 7.42 -20.01
C TYR A 46 11.54 7.76 -19.16
N LEU A 47 11.20 6.90 -18.20
CA LEU A 47 10.08 7.12 -17.30
C LEU A 47 10.32 8.34 -16.41
N ALA A 48 11.53 8.50 -15.86
CA ALA A 48 11.88 9.64 -15.02
C ALA A 48 11.76 10.97 -15.77
N GLU A 49 12.25 11.03 -17.01
CA GLU A 49 12.12 12.22 -17.85
C GLU A 49 10.67 12.51 -18.24
N THR A 50 9.90 11.47 -18.59
CA THR A 50 8.47 11.61 -18.90
C THR A 50 7.68 12.12 -17.69
N ILE A 51 7.95 11.57 -16.49
CA ILE A 51 7.33 12.04 -15.25
C ILE A 51 7.70 13.49 -14.97
N LYS A 52 8.97 13.89 -15.15
CA LYS A 52 9.37 15.30 -14.98
C LYS A 52 8.63 16.22 -15.95
N LEU A 53 8.47 15.82 -17.20
CA LEU A 53 7.79 16.60 -18.23
C LEU A 53 6.28 16.73 -17.94
N GLN A 54 5.64 15.63 -17.53
CA GLN A 54 4.22 15.57 -17.21
C GLN A 54 3.89 16.12 -15.83
N ARG A 55 4.89 16.30 -14.95
CA ARG A 55 4.69 16.86 -13.62
C ARG A 55 4.07 18.26 -13.76
N PRO A 56 2.87 18.50 -13.20
CA PRO A 56 2.27 19.81 -13.28
C PRO A 56 3.20 20.84 -12.64
N ARG A 57 3.52 21.89 -13.40
CA ARG A 57 4.34 23.02 -12.93
C ARG A 57 3.58 23.90 -11.93
N THR A 58 2.26 23.73 -11.85
CA THR A 58 1.38 24.43 -10.93
C THR A 58 1.52 23.85 -9.52
N PRO A 59 1.58 24.68 -8.47
CA PRO A 59 1.55 24.20 -7.09
C PRO A 59 0.30 23.36 -6.84
N TRP A 60 0.47 22.18 -6.25
CA TRP A 60 -0.65 21.37 -5.79
C TRP A 60 -1.32 22.08 -4.62
N PHE A 61 -2.56 22.52 -4.80
CA PHE A 61 -3.40 22.95 -3.69
C PHE A 61 -4.06 21.72 -3.09
N LEU A 62 -3.67 21.36 -1.87
CA LEU A 62 -4.44 20.43 -1.05
C LEU A 62 -5.73 21.14 -0.63
N ILE A 63 -6.83 20.91 -1.36
CA ILE A 63 -8.17 21.21 -0.86
C ILE A 63 -8.44 20.20 0.26
N GLY A 64 -8.19 20.63 1.50
CA GLY A 64 -8.62 19.90 2.68
C GLY A 64 -10.15 19.90 2.73
N ARG A 65 -10.77 18.73 2.58
CA ARG A 65 -12.18 18.58 2.95
C ARG A 65 -12.22 18.54 4.47
N PHE A 66 -12.86 19.53 5.10
CA PHE A 66 -13.07 19.53 6.53
C PHE A 66 -14.00 18.35 6.87
N LEU A 67 -13.46 17.28 7.43
CA LEU A 67 -14.27 16.16 7.92
C LEU A 67 -14.64 16.45 9.38
N PRO A 68 -15.93 16.40 9.76
CA PRO A 68 -16.31 16.58 11.15
C PRO A 68 -15.62 15.52 12.03
N PRO A 69 -15.22 15.89 13.25
CA PRO A 69 -14.53 14.97 14.16
C PRO A 69 -15.42 13.75 14.47
N PRO A 70 -14.84 12.56 14.63
CA PRO A 70 -15.59 11.37 14.98
C PRO A 70 -16.25 11.54 16.36
N PRO A 71 -17.44 10.96 16.59
CA PRO A 71 -18.11 11.03 17.88
C PRO A 71 -17.25 10.39 18.98
N PRO A 72 -17.33 10.89 20.23
CA PRO A 72 -16.56 10.35 21.35
C PRO A 72 -16.80 8.84 21.53
N ALA A 73 -15.72 8.07 21.59
CA ALA A 73 -15.79 6.64 21.87
C ALA A 73 -16.38 6.43 23.27
N THR A 74 -17.56 5.83 23.34
CA THR A 74 -18.18 5.43 24.62
C THR A 74 -17.57 4.10 25.04
N PHE A 75 -16.69 4.13 26.04
CA PHE A 75 -16.10 2.92 26.61
C PHE A 75 -17.14 2.15 27.44
N PRO A 76 -17.27 0.82 27.29
CA PRO A 76 -18.17 0.03 28.12
C PRO A 76 -17.56 -0.16 29.52
N THR A 77 -18.00 0.66 30.48
CA THR A 77 -17.75 0.45 31.91
C THR A 77 -18.67 -0.64 32.43
N THR A 78 -18.25 -1.91 32.33
CA THR A 78 -18.98 -3.05 32.92
C THR A 78 -18.13 -4.00 33.75
N LYS A 79 -16.80 -3.81 33.84
CA LYS A 79 -15.92 -4.79 34.51
C LYS A 79 -15.61 -4.53 35.99
N LEU A 80 -15.99 -3.37 36.56
CA LEU A 80 -15.56 -3.02 37.92
C LEU A 80 -16.48 -3.54 39.03
N LEU A 81 -17.75 -3.81 38.74
CA LEU A 81 -18.71 -4.32 39.74
C LEU A 81 -18.54 -5.81 40.03
N GLY A 82 -18.24 -6.65 39.03
CA GLY A 82 -18.14 -8.11 39.23
C GLY A 82 -16.99 -8.54 40.15
N SER A 83 -15.87 -7.82 40.13
CA SER A 83 -14.68 -8.16 40.91
C SER A 83 -14.86 -7.92 42.41
N SER A 84 -15.62 -6.91 42.82
CA SER A 84 -15.84 -6.62 44.24
C SER A 84 -16.74 -7.68 44.90
N PHE A 85 -17.76 -8.16 44.19
CA PHE A 85 -18.64 -9.23 44.70
C PHE A 85 -17.89 -10.53 44.96
N LEU A 86 -16.96 -10.95 44.09
CA LEU A 86 -16.18 -12.18 44.28
C LEU A 86 -15.29 -12.11 45.54
N VAL A 87 -14.67 -10.96 45.80
CA VAL A 87 -13.83 -10.77 47.00
C VAL A 87 -14.66 -10.86 48.29
N VAL A 88 -15.84 -10.23 48.31
CA VAL A 88 -16.74 -10.25 49.47
C VAL A 88 -17.25 -11.67 49.75
N ILE A 89 -17.66 -12.42 48.72
CA ILE A 89 -18.10 -13.81 48.85
C ILE A 89 -16.95 -14.68 49.38
N SER A 90 -15.73 -14.51 48.86
CA SER A 90 -14.55 -15.26 49.31
C SER A 90 -14.25 -15.03 50.80
N LEU A 91 -14.36 -13.79 51.29
CA LEU A 91 -14.12 -13.46 52.70
C LEU A 91 -15.19 -14.06 53.62
N LEU A 92 -16.46 -14.07 53.18
CA LEU A 92 -17.56 -14.70 53.92
C LEU A 92 -17.37 -16.21 54.06
N VAL A 93 -17.04 -16.90 52.96
CA VAL A 93 -16.77 -18.34 52.99
C VAL A 93 -15.57 -18.67 53.88
N TRP A 94 -14.49 -17.88 53.78
CA TRP A 94 -13.31 -18.03 54.63
C TRP A 94 -13.64 -17.90 56.13
N LYS A 95 -14.50 -16.93 56.49
CA LYS A 95 -14.95 -16.73 57.88
C LYS A 95 -15.78 -17.90 58.41
N ILE A 96 -16.53 -18.59 57.55
CA ILE A 96 -17.31 -19.78 57.93
C ILE A 96 -16.39 -20.98 58.18
N PHE A 97 -15.37 -21.19 57.33
CA PHE A 97 -14.44 -22.31 57.46
C PHE A 97 -13.45 -22.22 58.62
N ILE A 98 -13.22 -21.01 59.16
CA ILE A 98 -12.30 -20.78 60.30
C ILE A 98 -13.00 -20.88 61.67
N ARG A 99 -14.32 -21.09 61.68
CA ARG A 99 -15.09 -21.36 62.89
C ARG A 99 -15.17 -22.85 63.18
#